data_AF-A0A1I3PWY9-F1
#
_entry.id   AF-A0A1I3PWY9-F1
#
_cell.length_a   1.000
_cell.length_b   1.000
_cell.length_c   1.000
_cell.angle_alpha   90.00
_cell.angle_beta   90.00
_cell.angle_gamma   90.00
#
_symmetry.space_group_name_H-M   'P 1'
#
loop_
_entity.id
_entity.type
_entity.pdbx_description
1 polymer ?
#
loop_
_entity_poly.entity_id
_entity_poly.type
_entity_poly.pdbx_seq_one_letter_code
_entity_poly.pdbx_strand_id
1 'polypeptide(L)'
;MTRFFFHVHDGISVFDDVGLELPDIAAAQAAAIELSSQILNDGPEGPLWHDLNWRVEVTDSPGIGGQTFLVVNFSVTQRGVN
;
A
#
# COMPACT_ATOMS: atom_id res chain seq x y z
N MET A 1 11.69 -10.02 -16.21
CA MET A 1 10.86 -9.08 -15.43
C MET A 1 10.08 -9.90 -14.43
N THR A 2 9.95 -9.41 -13.21
CA THR A 2 9.21 -10.08 -12.13
C THR A 2 7.87 -9.39 -12.01
N ARG A 3 6.80 -10.17 -11.84
CA ARG A 3 5.48 -9.64 -11.54
C ARG A 3 5.36 -9.43 -10.04
N PHE A 4 5.06 -8.21 -9.65
CA PHE A 4 4.84 -7.81 -8.26
C PHE A 4 3.35 -7.52 -8.07
N PHE A 5 2.80 -7.92 -6.93
CA PHE A 5 1.40 -7.66 -6.57
C PHE A 5 1.36 -6.69 -5.40
N PHE A 6 0.42 -5.74 -5.44
CA PHE A 6 0.37 -4.60 -4.51
C PHE A 6 -0.91 -4.67 -3.67
N HIS A 7 -0.85 -5.32 -2.52
CA HIS A 7 -2.02 -5.51 -1.65
C HIS A 7 -2.16 -4.32 -0.70
N VAL A 8 -3.36 -3.75 -0.64
CA VAL A 8 -3.67 -2.58 0.20
C VAL A 8 -4.39 -3.04 1.47
N HIS A 9 -3.99 -2.49 2.62
CA HIS A 9 -4.62 -2.77 3.90
C HIS A 9 -4.91 -1.47 4.65
N ASP A 10 -6.18 -1.25 5.01
CA ASP A 10 -6.68 0.00 5.63
C ASP A 10 -7.71 -0.25 6.75
N GLY A 11 -7.72 -1.47 7.29
CA GLY A 11 -8.81 -2.02 8.11
C GLY A 11 -9.57 -3.12 7.35
N ILE A 12 -9.59 -3.06 6.03
CA ILE A 12 -9.95 -4.17 5.12
C ILE A 12 -8.75 -4.46 4.22
N SER A 13 -8.61 -5.71 3.75
CA SER A 13 -7.55 -6.08 2.80
C SER A 13 -8.11 -6.15 1.38
N VAL A 14 -7.48 -5.41 0.47
CA VAL A 14 -7.76 -5.42 -0.97
C VAL A 14 -6.55 -6.05 -1.66
N PHE A 15 -6.75 -7.23 -2.24
CA PHE A 15 -5.71 -7.95 -2.96
C PHE A 15 -5.70 -7.54 -4.43
N ASP A 16 -4.57 -7.05 -4.90
CA ASP A 16 -4.24 -6.98 -6.32
C ASP A 16 -4.08 -8.39 -6.92
N ASP A 17 -4.95 -8.72 -7.88
CA ASP A 17 -4.96 -9.98 -8.62
C ASP A 17 -4.31 -9.88 -10.01
N VAL A 18 -3.93 -8.67 -10.44
CA VAL A 18 -3.34 -8.40 -11.76
C VAL A 18 -1.82 -8.33 -11.67
N GLY A 19 -1.30 -7.55 -10.72
CA GLY A 19 0.12 -7.27 -10.56
C GLY A 19 0.71 -6.42 -11.68
N LEU A 20 1.97 -6.00 -11.48
CA LEU A 20 2.74 -5.21 -12.42
C LEU A 20 4.11 -5.86 -12.68
N GLU A 21 4.48 -5.99 -13.95
CA GLU A 21 5.81 -6.48 -14.34
C GLU A 21 6.84 -5.36 -14.26
N LEU A 22 7.84 -5.55 -13.39
CA LEU A 22 8.88 -4.58 -13.13
C LEU A 22 10.27 -5.22 -13.22
N PRO A 23 11.32 -4.43 -13.51
CA PRO A 23 12.67 -4.95 -13.70
C PRO A 23 13.31 -5.44 -12.40
N ASP A 24 13.03 -4.77 -11.27
CA ASP A 24 13.65 -5.05 -9.98
C ASP A 24 12.81 -4.52 -8.79
N ILE A 25 13.29 -4.78 -7.57
CA ILE A 25 12.66 -4.36 -6.32
C ILE A 25 12.66 -2.83 -6.17
N ALA A 26 13.64 -2.11 -6.74
CA ALA A 26 13.68 -0.65 -6.65
C ALA A 26 12.55 -0.01 -7.48
N ALA A 27 12.28 -0.54 -8.67
CA ALA A 27 11.11 -0.15 -9.46
C ALA A 27 9.79 -0.52 -8.76
N ALA A 28 9.72 -1.67 -8.09
CA ALA A 28 8.56 -2.06 -7.28
C ALA A 28 8.32 -1.12 -6.10
N GLN A 29 9.39 -0.67 -5.43
CA GLN A 29 9.31 0.32 -4.37
C GLN A 29 8.76 1.67 -4.89
N ALA A 30 9.26 2.15 -6.04
CA ALA A 30 8.78 3.38 -6.64
C ALA A 30 7.29 3.29 -6.99
N ALA A 31 6.85 2.19 -7.61
CA ALA A 31 5.45 1.94 -7.93
C ALA A 31 4.57 1.89 -6.68
N ALA A 32 5.04 1.26 -5.59
CA ALA A 32 4.29 1.21 -4.33
C ALA A 32 4.12 2.60 -3.70
N ILE A 33 5.13 3.46 -3.76
CA ILE A 33 5.08 4.84 -3.27
C ILE A 33 4.12 5.68 -4.13
N GLU A 34 4.15 5.50 -5.45
CA GLU A 34 3.25 6.19 -6.37
C GLU A 34 1.79 5.80 -6.11
N LEU A 35 1.49 4.50 -6.02
CA LEU A 35 0.17 3.98 -5.64
C LEU A 35 -0.30 4.56 -4.30
N SER A 36 0.59 4.57 -3.30
CA SER A 36 0.28 5.15 -1.99
C SER A 36 -0.10 6.62 -2.11
N SER A 37 0.64 7.39 -2.92
CA SER A 37 0.38 8.81 -3.12
C SER A 37 -0.96 9.05 -3.82
N GLN A 38 -1.31 8.25 -4.82
CA GLN A 38 -2.59 8.32 -5.51
C GLN A 38 -3.76 8.06 -4.55
N ILE A 39 -3.69 6.98 -3.77
CA ILE A 39 -4.74 6.63 -2.80
C ILE A 39 -4.89 7.72 -1.73
N LEU A 40 -3.79 8.29 -1.25
CA LEU A 40 -3.83 9.37 -0.26
C LEU A 40 -4.41 10.67 -0.85
N ASN A 41 -4.17 10.96 -2.13
CA ASN A 41 -4.71 12.15 -2.80
C ASN A 41 -6.19 12.01 -3.18
N ASP A 42 -6.66 10.79 -3.44
CA ASP A 42 -8.04 10.51 -3.87
C ASP A 42 -9.08 10.59 -2.73
N GLY A 43 -8.67 10.83 -1.47
CA GLY A 43 -9.56 11.59 -0.59
C GLY A 43 -9.37 11.47 0.93
N PRO A 44 -9.30 12.62 1.62
CA PRO A 44 -9.65 12.76 3.02
C PRO A 44 -10.98 13.52 3.22
N GLU A 45 -12.13 12.87 2.96
CA GLU A 45 -13.45 13.48 3.21
C GLU A 45 -14.20 12.90 4.43
N GLY A 46 -13.50 12.39 5.44
CA GLY A 46 -14.21 11.85 6.62
C GLY A 46 -13.38 11.71 7.90
N PRO A 47 -14.04 11.41 9.04
CA PRO A 47 -13.41 11.24 10.36
C PRO A 47 -12.39 10.09 10.46
N LEU A 48 -12.15 9.36 9.37
CA LEU A 48 -11.21 8.25 9.23
C LEU A 48 -9.73 8.65 9.34
N TRP A 49 -9.42 9.96 9.26
CA TRP A 49 -8.03 10.46 9.29
C TRP A 49 -7.47 10.70 10.70
N HIS A 50 -8.27 10.50 11.75
CA HIS A 50 -7.81 10.74 13.11
C HIS A 50 -6.84 9.65 13.61
N ASP A 51 -6.99 8.40 13.11
CA ASP A 51 -6.17 7.23 13.47
C ASP A 51 -6.00 6.27 12.26
N LEU A 52 -5.64 6.81 11.10
CA LEU A 52 -5.41 5.99 9.90
C LEU A 52 -4.13 5.18 10.06
N ASN A 53 -4.24 3.85 9.94
CA ASN A 53 -3.10 2.94 9.76
C ASN A 53 -3.29 2.18 8.46
N TRP A 54 -2.49 2.53 7.47
CA TRP A 54 -2.63 2.09 6.09
C TRP A 54 -1.32 1.53 5.58
N ARG A 55 -1.36 0.45 4.77
CA ARG A 55 -0.15 -0.10 4.16
C ARG A 55 -0.37 -0.72 2.78
N VAL A 56 0.68 -0.68 1.96
CA VAL A 56 0.84 -1.53 0.77
C VAL A 56 1.85 -2.62 1.08
N GLU A 57 1.45 -3.87 0.89
CA GLU A 57 2.36 -5.02 0.85
C GLU A 57 2.66 -5.37 -0.61
N VAL A 58 3.94 -5.48 -0.94
CA VAL A 58 4.38 -5.92 -2.27
C VAL A 58 4.86 -7.36 -2.21
N THR A 59 4.25 -8.23 -3.00
CA THR A 59 4.46 -9.68 -2.95
C THR A 59 4.72 -10.29 -4.33
N ASP A 60 5.03 -11.58 -4.38
CA ASP A 60 5.13 -12.40 -5.59
C ASP A 60 3.84 -13.16 -5.95
N SER A 61 2.73 -12.92 -5.24
CA SER A 61 1.49 -13.70 -5.39
C SER A 61 0.24 -12.80 -5.39
N PRO A 62 -0.80 -13.12 -6.19
CA PRO A 62 -2.08 -12.40 -6.16
C PRO A 62 -2.92 -12.68 -4.91
N GLY A 63 -2.45 -13.53 -4.00
CA GLY A 63 -3.23 -13.99 -2.85
C GLY A 63 -2.38 -14.29 -1.63
N ILE A 64 -3.04 -14.84 -0.61
CA ILE A 64 -2.43 -15.11 0.69
C ILE A 64 -1.28 -16.11 0.55
N GLY A 65 -0.14 -15.82 1.19
CA GLY A 65 0.99 -16.74 1.30
C GLY A 65 2.14 -16.50 0.32
N GLY A 66 2.10 -15.42 -0.46
CA GLY A 66 3.26 -14.95 -1.22
C GLY A 66 4.40 -14.46 -0.32
N GLN A 67 5.62 -14.44 -0.86
CA GLN A 67 6.75 -13.77 -0.24
C GLN A 67 6.56 -12.26 -0.30
N THR A 68 6.55 -11.61 0.86
CA THR A 68 6.59 -10.14 0.94
C THR A 68 8.01 -9.64 0.69
N PHE A 69 8.18 -8.75 -0.27
CA PHE A 69 9.46 -8.10 -0.57
C PHE A 69 9.63 -6.78 0.19
N LEU A 70 8.56 -6.00 0.27
CA LEU A 70 8.55 -4.72 0.97
C LEU A 70 7.13 -4.34 1.43
N VAL A 71 7.09 -3.48 2.43
CA VAL A 71 5.85 -2.91 2.97
C VAL A 71 6.01 -1.39 3.07
N VAL A 72 5.12 -0.64 2.43
CA VAL A 72 5.00 0.81 2.61
C VAL A 72 3.91 1.04 3.65
N ASN A 73 4.26 1.63 4.80
CA ASN A 73 3.29 1.99 5.83
C ASN A 73 3.09 3.51 5.87
N PHE A 74 1.85 3.94 5.98
CA PHE A 74 1.46 5.31 6.25
C PHE A 74 0.56 5.34 7.49
N SER A 75 0.88 6.22 8.42
CA SER A 75 0.11 6.38 9.64
C SER A 75 -0.08 7.84 9.98
N VAL A 76 -1.30 8.20 10.37
CA VAL A 76 -1.60 9.50 10.97
C VAL A 76 -1.95 9.28 12.43
N THR A 77 -1.37 10.08 13.31
CA THR A 77 -1.71 10.08 14.73
C THR A 77 -1.99 11.50 15.15
N GLN A 78 -3.24 11.80 15.48
CA GLN A 78 -3.57 13.09 16.07
C GLN A 78 -3.07 13.12 17.52
N ARG A 79 -2.26 14.13 17.86
CA ARG A 79 -1.92 14.44 19.26
C ARG A 79 -2.59 15.75 19.61
N GLY A 80 -3.20 15.81 20.79
CA GLY A 80 -4.16 16.84 21.24
C GLY A 80 -3.96 18.23 20.63
N VAL A 81 -4.99 18.73 19.96
CA VAL A 81 -5.16 20.15 19.67
C VAL A 81 -5.57 20.81 20.98
N ASN A 82 -4.69 21.64 21.55
CA ASN A 82 -5.11 22.63 22.54
C ASN A 82 -5.94 23.72 21.87
#